data_AF-A0A1F4QI26-F1
#
_entry.id   AF-A0A1F4QI26-F1
#
_cell.length_a   1.000
_cell.length_b   1.000
_cell.length_c   1.000
_cell.angle_alpha   90.00
_cell.angle_beta   90.00
_cell.angle_gamma   90.00
#
_symmetry.space_group_name_H-M   'P 1'
#
loop_
_entity.id
_entity.type
_entity.pdbx_description
1 polymer ?
#
loop_
_entity_poly.entity_id
_entity_poly.type
_entity_poly.pdbx_seq_one_letter_code
_entity_poly.pdbx_strand_id
1 'polypeptide(L)'
;MTRSRNRKNGTLFYELHCISCGKVVRETESSTRCPVCRRPLNVRYDYDYIRSRLNRYSLRTSPVKALKYLDFYPLLNLDLVVSMDEGGTPLYRCTRLAERIGLRHLYIKNEGANPTGVFKDRGSLVELTKAKEQGAKAVCVASTGNMAASVAAYASLAGLPCYVLVPEGTAIGKMAQALSYGARVIQVRGTYTDAARLAEETSERHGFYLAGDYAFRVEGQKSQAFEIIEQLDWQAPAVVIVPMGCGTNMAALWKGFKEFYELGFTDRLPRMIGVQPDGCAPIVAAFLQGADQVAAVEKPFTVCTAVAAGDPVDGLKALAALRESGGCGVILTDAEILEAQQQLAHLESIFVEPAGAIPIATLPFLLTSGRIRPDEVVVCLATGNGLKDPKAALRVLPSPATIEPTMAEVDKFLKLRLYEIRAAAAKDGGRSIFSEVPSQQKVAETVRQELGVKLTADYAHRVTALVADFVKKGKVITKADLQYIVENVLKARQEQRPILEVEDFQVTTSMKGKAEAKVWITFDGEQVSAAATGVGPVDAVVNALKTAAESRGKLFFDLVDFQVEINSPGTDASVETTITMKDTKNNRVVATGTSPDIIVASVNAFVDGYNVLWSRQKE
;
A
#
# COMPACT_ATOMS: atom_id res chain seq x y z
N MET A 1 -29.80 7.31 -33.89
CA MET A 1 -29.09 8.54 -34.29
C MET A 1 -27.88 8.67 -33.38
N THR A 2 -26.68 8.54 -33.92
CA THR A 2 -25.41 8.59 -33.16
C THR A 2 -25.20 9.97 -32.55
N ARG A 3 -24.92 10.06 -31.24
CA ARG A 3 -24.61 11.35 -30.56
C ARG A 3 -23.17 11.78 -30.86
N SER A 4 -22.90 12.15 -32.12
CA SER A 4 -21.59 12.69 -32.54
C SER A 4 -21.40 14.13 -32.06
N ARG A 5 -20.24 14.42 -31.45
CA ARG A 5 -19.82 15.76 -31.00
C ARG A 5 -18.97 16.53 -32.04
N ASN A 6 -18.84 16.01 -33.26
CA ASN A 6 -18.11 16.71 -34.32
C ASN A 6 -18.71 18.08 -34.61
N ARG A 7 -17.87 19.06 -34.93
CA ARG A 7 -18.35 20.33 -35.47
C ARG A 7 -19.05 20.09 -36.80
N LYS A 8 -20.02 20.95 -37.14
CA LYS A 8 -20.70 20.93 -38.45
C LYS A 8 -19.73 20.96 -39.64
N ASN A 9 -18.51 21.46 -39.42
CA ASN A 9 -17.47 21.62 -40.43
C ASN A 9 -16.42 20.48 -40.41
N GLY A 10 -16.64 19.42 -39.61
CA GLY A 10 -15.72 18.26 -39.50
C GLY A 10 -14.49 18.48 -38.62
N THR A 11 -14.30 19.67 -38.04
CA THR A 11 -13.18 19.98 -37.14
C THR A 11 -13.43 19.46 -35.71
N LEU A 12 -12.37 18.95 -35.08
CA LEU A 12 -12.38 18.53 -33.67
C LEU A 12 -12.41 19.77 -32.76
N PHE A 13 -12.99 19.63 -31.57
CA PHE A 13 -12.98 20.69 -30.54
C PHE A 13 -11.77 20.62 -29.60
N TYR A 14 -10.83 19.72 -29.91
CA TYR A 14 -9.57 19.56 -29.21
C TYR A 14 -8.49 19.07 -30.18
N GLU A 15 -7.24 19.20 -29.76
CA GLU A 15 -6.07 18.68 -30.47
C GLU A 15 -5.02 18.15 -29.48
N LEU A 16 -4.17 17.24 -29.95
CA LEU A 16 -3.00 16.79 -29.20
C LEU A 16 -1.79 17.64 -29.57
N HIS A 17 -0.99 18.04 -28.58
CA HIS A 17 0.28 18.71 -28.82
C HIS A 17 1.37 18.17 -27.90
N CYS A 18 2.61 18.19 -28.38
CA CYS A 18 3.76 17.84 -27.56
C CYS A 18 4.12 18.97 -26.60
N ILE A 19 4.30 18.65 -25.32
CA ILE A 19 4.66 19.64 -24.29
C ILE A 19 6.08 20.20 -24.46
N SER A 20 6.94 19.52 -25.22
CA SER A 20 8.36 19.90 -25.37
C SER A 20 8.66 20.59 -26.69
N CYS A 21 8.20 20.02 -27.82
CA CYS A 21 8.51 20.58 -29.14
C CYS A 21 7.33 21.34 -29.79
N GLY A 22 6.16 21.40 -29.13
CA GLY A 22 4.99 22.12 -29.62
C GLY A 22 4.29 21.50 -30.84
N LYS A 23 4.80 20.38 -31.39
CA LYS A 23 4.19 19.70 -32.55
C LYS A 23 2.75 19.31 -32.23
N VAL A 24 1.81 19.73 -33.08
CA VAL A 24 0.43 19.22 -33.11
C VAL A 24 0.44 17.82 -33.71
N VAL A 25 -0.23 16.89 -33.03
CA VAL A 25 -0.25 15.46 -33.37
C VAL A 25 -1.69 15.04 -33.61
N ARG A 26 -1.93 14.26 -34.67
CA ARG A 26 -3.26 13.67 -34.91
C ARG A 26 -3.40 12.39 -34.09
N GLU A 27 -4.60 12.08 -33.61
CA GLU A 27 -4.84 10.85 -32.84
C GLU A 27 -4.42 9.58 -33.61
N THR A 28 -4.59 9.58 -34.92
CA THR A 28 -4.20 8.49 -35.82
C THR A 28 -2.69 8.34 -35.97
N GLU A 29 -1.91 9.37 -35.63
CA GLU A 29 -0.44 9.31 -35.64
C GLU A 29 0.08 8.80 -34.30
N SER A 30 -0.39 9.39 -33.20
CA SER A 30 -0.14 8.90 -31.85
C SER A 30 -1.05 9.56 -30.84
N SER A 31 -1.45 8.80 -29.82
CA SER A 31 -2.13 9.30 -28.61
C SER A 31 -1.28 9.13 -27.34
N THR A 32 -0.08 8.55 -27.46
CA THR A 32 0.78 8.16 -26.33
C THR A 32 1.97 9.10 -26.18
N ARG A 33 2.84 9.15 -27.20
CA ARG A 33 4.09 9.93 -27.20
C ARG A 33 4.23 10.74 -28.47
N CYS A 34 4.96 11.84 -28.40
CA CYS A 34 5.26 12.62 -29.59
C CYS A 34 6.02 11.76 -30.62
N PRO A 35 5.57 11.69 -31.89
CA PRO A 35 6.25 10.90 -32.91
C PRO A 35 7.62 11.46 -33.31
N VAL A 36 7.98 12.67 -32.86
CA VAL A 36 9.27 13.32 -33.17
C VAL A 36 10.25 13.21 -32.01
N CYS A 37 9.87 13.67 -30.82
CA CYS A 37 10.79 13.72 -29.67
C CYS A 37 10.45 12.73 -28.55
N ARG A 38 9.40 11.90 -28.73
CA ARG A 38 8.95 10.86 -27.78
C ARG A 38 8.54 11.37 -26.38
N ARG A 39 8.51 12.69 -26.19
CA ARG A 39 8.01 13.38 -24.99
C ARG A 39 6.47 13.33 -24.89
N PRO A 40 5.90 13.57 -23.70
CA PRO A 40 4.46 13.45 -23.48
C PRO A 40 3.62 14.40 -24.33
N LEU A 41 2.43 13.94 -24.69
CA LEU A 41 1.40 14.75 -25.34
C LEU A 41 0.41 15.33 -24.31
N ASN A 42 -0.24 16.42 -24.67
CA ASN A 42 -1.29 17.06 -23.87
C ASN A 42 -2.49 17.40 -24.77
N VAL A 43 -3.69 17.45 -24.19
CA VAL A 43 -4.92 17.81 -24.90
C VAL A 43 -5.18 19.30 -24.73
N ARG A 44 -5.27 20.03 -25.84
CA ARG A 44 -5.71 21.44 -25.88
C ARG A 44 -7.13 21.50 -26.43
N TYR A 45 -8.02 22.18 -25.72
CA TYR A 45 -9.40 22.38 -26.13
C TYR A 45 -9.61 23.75 -26.75
N ASP A 46 -10.64 23.85 -27.59
CA ASP A 46 -11.28 25.13 -27.89
C ASP A 46 -12.31 25.43 -26.80
N TYR A 47 -11.91 26.25 -25.84
CA TYR A 47 -12.74 26.61 -24.69
C TYR A 47 -13.91 27.52 -25.06
N ASP A 48 -13.81 28.29 -26.15
CA ASP A 48 -14.94 29.09 -26.64
C ASP A 48 -16.05 28.18 -27.17
N TYR A 49 -15.68 27.12 -27.88
CA TYR A 49 -16.62 26.08 -28.29
C TYR A 49 -17.26 25.37 -27.09
N ILE A 50 -16.46 24.95 -26.10
CA ILE A 50 -17.00 24.35 -24.86
C ILE A 50 -17.97 25.32 -24.20
N ARG A 51 -17.57 26.58 -23.99
CA ARG A 51 -18.40 27.64 -23.38
C ARG A 51 -19.73 27.83 -24.11
N SER A 52 -19.73 27.79 -25.44
CA SER A 52 -20.94 27.97 -26.26
C SER A 52 -21.96 26.83 -26.18
N ARG A 53 -21.51 25.62 -25.79
CA ARG A 53 -22.35 24.40 -25.75
C ARG A 53 -22.71 23.97 -24.33
N LEU A 54 -21.97 24.46 -23.34
CA LEU A 54 -22.07 24.03 -21.96
C LEU A 54 -23.37 24.52 -21.30
N ASN A 55 -24.18 23.58 -20.83
CA ASN A 55 -25.35 23.91 -20.02
C ASN A 55 -24.94 24.07 -18.54
N ARG A 56 -24.70 25.32 -18.12
CA ARG A 56 -24.27 25.64 -16.74
C ARG A 56 -25.31 25.24 -15.68
N TYR A 57 -26.60 25.28 -16.02
CA TYR A 57 -27.66 24.85 -15.11
C TYR A 57 -27.57 23.34 -14.85
N SER A 58 -27.51 22.53 -15.91
CA SER A 58 -27.32 21.08 -15.81
C SER A 58 -26.03 20.72 -15.06
N LEU A 59 -24.94 21.44 -15.33
CA LEU A 59 -23.67 21.27 -14.62
C LEU A 59 -23.76 21.68 -13.13
N ARG A 60 -24.72 22.51 -12.72
CA ARG A 60 -24.90 22.85 -11.29
C ARG A 60 -25.86 21.93 -10.56
N THR A 61 -26.83 21.34 -11.26
CA THR A 61 -27.90 20.56 -10.62
C THR A 61 -27.73 19.04 -10.74
N SER A 62 -26.93 18.56 -11.70
CA SER A 62 -26.72 17.12 -11.87
C SER A 62 -25.87 16.54 -10.73
N PRO A 63 -26.10 15.28 -10.32
CA PRO A 63 -25.26 14.63 -9.31
C PRO A 63 -23.77 14.63 -9.66
N VAL A 64 -22.91 14.84 -8.66
CA VAL A 64 -21.45 14.82 -8.82
C VAL A 64 -21.02 13.42 -9.26
N LYS A 65 -20.55 13.29 -10.51
CA LYS A 65 -20.05 12.04 -11.12
C LYS A 65 -19.07 12.38 -12.24
N ALA A 66 -18.14 11.48 -12.57
CA ALA A 66 -17.22 11.72 -13.68
C ALA A 66 -17.96 11.93 -15.03
N LEU A 67 -19.08 11.21 -15.24
CA LEU A 67 -19.94 11.33 -16.42
C LEU A 67 -20.59 12.71 -16.59
N LYS A 68 -20.75 13.46 -15.50
CA LYS A 68 -21.29 14.83 -15.57
C LYS A 68 -20.39 15.76 -16.39
N TYR A 69 -19.09 15.47 -16.44
CA TYR A 69 -18.08 16.30 -17.09
C TYR A 69 -17.72 15.84 -18.50
N LEU A 70 -18.58 15.04 -19.17
CA LEU A 70 -18.36 14.57 -20.55
C LEU A 70 -18.01 15.69 -21.52
N ASP A 71 -18.54 16.91 -21.30
CA ASP A 71 -18.24 18.05 -22.16
C ASP A 71 -16.76 18.44 -22.17
N PHE A 72 -16.04 18.10 -21.10
CA PHE A 72 -14.63 18.38 -20.86
C PHE A 72 -13.71 17.22 -21.24
N TYR A 73 -14.24 16.11 -21.77
CA TYR A 73 -13.43 14.98 -22.23
C TYR A 73 -13.28 15.00 -23.74
N PRO A 74 -12.15 14.51 -24.29
CA PRO A 74 -11.88 14.49 -25.73
C PRO A 74 -12.61 13.32 -26.43
N LEU A 75 -13.92 13.22 -26.20
CA LEU A 75 -14.78 12.16 -26.71
C LEU A 75 -15.67 12.68 -27.83
N LEU A 76 -15.72 11.95 -28.94
CA LEU A 76 -16.45 12.29 -30.16
C LEU A 76 -17.76 11.54 -30.29
N ASN A 77 -17.85 10.32 -29.77
CA ASN A 77 -19.04 9.48 -29.82
C ASN A 77 -19.48 9.08 -28.42
N LEU A 78 -20.52 9.76 -27.92
CA LEU A 78 -21.05 9.52 -26.58
C LEU A 78 -21.74 8.15 -26.41
N ASP A 79 -22.13 7.50 -27.51
CA ASP A 79 -22.76 6.17 -27.46
C ASP A 79 -21.73 5.05 -27.15
N LEU A 80 -20.43 5.37 -27.21
CA LEU A 80 -19.34 4.44 -26.92
C LEU A 80 -18.78 4.57 -25.50
N VAL A 81 -19.30 5.51 -24.70
CA VAL A 81 -18.81 5.79 -23.33
C VAL A 81 -18.78 4.52 -22.49
N VAL A 82 -17.62 4.24 -21.91
CA VAL A 82 -17.37 3.14 -20.98
C VAL A 82 -17.28 3.72 -19.57
N SER A 83 -18.22 3.39 -18.70
CA SER A 83 -18.25 3.92 -17.33
C SER A 83 -18.80 2.90 -16.34
N MET A 84 -18.19 2.87 -15.16
CA MET A 84 -18.66 2.12 -14.00
C MET A 84 -19.33 3.05 -12.97
N ASP A 85 -19.78 4.24 -13.42
CA ASP A 85 -20.29 5.31 -12.57
C ASP A 85 -19.25 5.84 -11.56
N GLU A 86 -17.98 5.87 -12.00
CA GLU A 86 -16.87 6.41 -11.21
C GLU A 86 -16.93 7.93 -11.02
N GLY A 87 -16.13 8.42 -10.07
CA GLY A 87 -16.29 9.77 -9.55
C GLY A 87 -17.49 9.92 -8.63
N GLY A 88 -17.80 11.16 -8.26
CA GLY A 88 -18.69 11.44 -7.14
C GLY A 88 -18.12 10.96 -5.81
N THR A 89 -16.79 10.86 -5.72
CA THR A 89 -16.12 10.34 -4.53
C THR A 89 -16.27 11.31 -3.37
N PRO A 90 -16.35 10.81 -2.12
CA PRO A 90 -16.53 11.68 -0.96
C PRO A 90 -15.39 12.68 -0.78
N LEU A 91 -15.75 13.91 -0.38
CA LEU A 91 -14.85 14.92 0.14
C LEU A 91 -15.10 15.04 1.65
N TYR A 92 -14.39 14.26 2.45
CA TYR A 92 -14.61 14.20 3.89
C TYR A 92 -14.01 15.41 4.58
N ARG A 93 -14.78 16.11 5.41
CA ARG A 93 -14.25 17.11 6.35
C ARG A 93 -13.69 16.37 7.57
N CYS A 94 -12.39 16.46 7.79
CA CYS A 94 -11.70 15.71 8.84
C CYS A 94 -11.45 16.59 10.06
N THR A 95 -12.35 16.53 11.04
CA THR A 95 -12.36 17.44 12.20
C THR A 95 -11.34 17.06 13.26
N ARG A 96 -11.26 15.77 13.63
CA ARG A 96 -10.39 15.27 14.71
C ARG A 96 -8.91 15.38 14.33
N LEU A 97 -8.59 15.07 13.08
CA LEU A 97 -7.26 15.22 12.51
C LEU A 97 -6.89 16.69 12.37
N ALA A 98 -7.82 17.55 11.93
CA ALA A 98 -7.59 18.98 11.85
C ALA A 98 -7.29 19.60 13.22
N GLU A 99 -8.09 19.28 14.24
CA GLU A 99 -7.86 19.73 15.63
C GLU A 99 -6.50 19.28 16.16
N ARG A 100 -6.13 18.02 15.93
CA ARG A 100 -4.83 17.47 16.36
C ARG A 100 -3.64 18.18 15.70
N ILE A 101 -3.78 18.55 14.43
CA ILE A 101 -2.70 19.16 13.63
C ILE A 101 -2.67 20.70 13.78
N GLY A 102 -3.78 21.33 14.18
CA GLY A 102 -3.92 22.78 14.26
C GLY A 102 -4.45 23.44 12.99
N LEU A 103 -5.28 22.73 12.21
CA LEU A 103 -6.01 23.26 11.06
C LEU A 103 -7.49 23.47 11.39
N ARG A 104 -8.15 24.42 10.72
CA ARG A 104 -9.61 24.63 10.81
C ARG A 104 -10.39 23.88 9.73
N HIS A 105 -9.81 23.77 8.53
CA HIS A 105 -10.51 23.32 7.33
C HIS A 105 -9.67 22.28 6.56
N LEU A 106 -9.64 21.04 7.07
CA LEU A 106 -9.00 19.91 6.41
C LEU A 106 -10.04 19.03 5.72
N TYR A 107 -9.79 18.73 4.45
CA TYR A 107 -10.64 17.85 3.65
C TYR A 107 -9.83 16.74 3.00
N ILE A 108 -10.39 15.53 2.96
CA ILE A 108 -9.82 14.38 2.26
C ILE A 108 -10.70 14.02 1.08
N LYS A 109 -10.16 14.17 -0.13
CA LYS A 109 -10.80 13.68 -1.35
C LYS A 109 -10.47 12.18 -1.47
N ASN A 110 -11.42 11.33 -1.09
CA ASN A 110 -11.20 9.88 -0.98
C ASN A 110 -11.52 9.16 -2.30
N GLU A 111 -10.52 9.05 -3.16
CA GLU A 111 -10.60 8.31 -4.43
C GLU A 111 -10.56 6.78 -4.25
N GLY A 112 -10.37 6.30 -3.02
CA GLY A 112 -10.53 4.89 -2.67
C GLY A 112 -11.98 4.38 -2.75
N ALA A 113 -12.95 5.28 -2.94
CA ALA A 113 -14.37 4.97 -3.12
C ALA A 113 -14.79 4.71 -4.59
N ASN A 114 -13.86 4.83 -5.55
CA ASN A 114 -14.15 4.47 -6.94
C ASN A 114 -14.34 2.94 -7.12
N PRO A 115 -14.92 2.48 -8.23
CA PRO A 115 -15.29 1.07 -8.44
C PRO A 115 -14.16 0.05 -8.24
N THR A 116 -12.93 0.35 -8.66
CA THR A 116 -11.75 -0.51 -8.44
C THR A 116 -10.92 -0.10 -7.23
N GLY A 117 -11.45 0.84 -6.44
CA GLY A 117 -10.88 1.36 -5.21
C GLY A 117 -9.76 2.37 -5.42
N VAL A 118 -9.64 3.01 -6.59
CA VAL A 118 -8.55 3.96 -6.90
C VAL A 118 -8.96 5.06 -7.89
N PHE A 119 -8.29 6.21 -7.84
CA PHE A 119 -8.54 7.36 -8.74
C PHE A 119 -8.35 7.08 -10.24
N LYS A 120 -7.64 5.98 -10.57
CA LYS A 120 -7.29 5.64 -11.96
C LYS A 120 -8.52 5.30 -12.81
N ASP A 121 -9.63 4.96 -12.19
CA ASP A 121 -10.92 4.67 -12.82
C ASP A 121 -11.39 5.82 -13.71
N ARG A 122 -11.21 7.06 -13.25
CA ARG A 122 -11.56 8.27 -14.02
C ARG A 122 -10.82 8.35 -15.35
N GLY A 123 -9.53 8.03 -15.33
CA GLY A 123 -8.71 7.99 -16.54
C GLY A 123 -9.08 6.82 -17.45
N SER A 124 -9.40 5.67 -16.86
CA SER A 124 -9.82 4.46 -17.57
C SER A 124 -11.16 4.66 -18.30
N LEU A 125 -12.10 5.44 -17.76
CA LEU A 125 -13.31 5.86 -18.50
C LEU A 125 -12.93 6.49 -19.85
N VAL A 126 -12.02 7.46 -19.85
CA VAL A 126 -11.68 8.18 -21.07
C VAL A 126 -10.88 7.28 -21.99
N GLU A 127 -9.84 6.60 -21.50
CA GLU A 127 -8.98 5.74 -22.31
C GLU A 127 -9.75 4.59 -22.98
N LEU A 128 -10.63 3.89 -22.26
CA LEU A 128 -11.37 2.76 -22.83
C LEU A 128 -12.50 3.23 -23.76
N THR A 129 -13.05 4.42 -23.53
CA THR A 129 -13.95 5.05 -24.52
C THR A 129 -13.18 5.39 -25.79
N LYS A 130 -11.97 5.97 -25.69
CA LYS A 130 -11.09 6.23 -26.83
C LYS A 130 -10.68 4.96 -27.57
N ALA A 131 -10.40 3.87 -26.84
CA ALA A 131 -10.13 2.57 -27.44
C ALA A 131 -11.29 2.09 -28.32
N LYS A 132 -12.54 2.24 -27.86
CA LYS A 132 -13.74 1.92 -28.64
C LYS A 132 -13.92 2.85 -29.84
N GLU A 133 -13.69 4.15 -29.68
CA GLU A 133 -13.75 5.12 -30.80
C GLU A 133 -12.74 4.79 -31.90
N GLN A 134 -11.56 4.30 -31.52
CA GLN A 134 -10.49 3.90 -32.44
C GLN A 134 -10.68 2.49 -33.02
N GLY A 135 -11.74 1.77 -32.63
CA GLY A 135 -12.00 0.41 -33.09
C GLY A 135 -10.92 -0.59 -32.64
N ALA A 136 -10.30 -0.36 -31.48
CA ALA A 136 -9.25 -1.22 -30.96
C ALA A 136 -9.76 -2.66 -30.75
N LYS A 137 -8.93 -3.64 -31.12
CA LYS A 137 -9.27 -5.07 -30.98
C LYS A 137 -9.02 -5.63 -29.57
N ALA A 138 -8.14 -4.98 -28.83
CA ALA A 138 -7.76 -5.31 -27.47
C ALA A 138 -7.04 -4.10 -26.84
N VAL A 139 -6.75 -4.20 -25.55
CA VAL A 139 -6.04 -3.22 -24.76
C VAL A 139 -4.79 -3.87 -24.18
N CYS A 140 -3.67 -3.16 -24.17
CA CYS A 140 -2.46 -3.58 -23.47
C CYS A 140 -2.00 -2.50 -22.47
N VAL A 141 -1.40 -2.93 -21.37
CA VAL A 141 -0.85 -2.05 -20.33
C VAL A 141 0.31 -2.73 -19.63
N ALA A 142 1.34 -1.96 -19.26
CA ALA A 142 2.42 -2.42 -18.39
C ALA A 142 2.26 -1.85 -16.98
N SER A 143 1.75 -2.66 -16.05
CA SER A 143 1.57 -2.26 -14.65
C SER A 143 1.36 -3.45 -13.73
N THR A 144 1.90 -3.35 -12.52
CA THR A 144 1.85 -4.39 -11.47
C THR A 144 0.83 -4.07 -10.36
N GLY A 145 -0.07 -3.10 -10.55
CA GLY A 145 -0.96 -2.65 -9.48
C GLY A 145 -2.20 -1.89 -9.94
N ASN A 146 -2.45 -0.73 -9.32
CA ASN A 146 -3.70 0.04 -9.45
C ASN A 146 -4.11 0.32 -10.91
N MET A 147 -3.15 0.54 -11.81
CA MET A 147 -3.45 0.79 -13.23
C MET A 147 -3.96 -0.47 -13.93
N ALA A 148 -3.30 -1.61 -13.72
CA ALA A 148 -3.72 -2.88 -14.31
C ALA A 148 -5.13 -3.26 -13.87
N ALA A 149 -5.45 -3.11 -12.58
CA ALA A 149 -6.78 -3.39 -12.06
C ALA A 149 -7.87 -2.50 -12.70
N SER A 150 -7.62 -1.19 -12.75
CA SER A 150 -8.55 -0.22 -13.35
C SER A 150 -8.75 -0.48 -14.84
N VAL A 151 -7.66 -0.61 -15.61
CA VAL A 151 -7.75 -0.88 -17.07
C VAL A 151 -8.45 -2.21 -17.34
N ALA A 152 -8.16 -3.27 -16.58
CA ALA A 152 -8.80 -4.56 -16.73
C ALA A 152 -10.31 -4.50 -16.49
N ALA A 153 -10.76 -3.81 -15.45
CA ALA A 153 -12.18 -3.64 -15.15
C ALA A 153 -12.93 -2.94 -16.29
N TYR A 154 -12.39 -1.82 -16.79
CA TYR A 154 -13.01 -1.06 -17.86
C TYR A 154 -12.91 -1.77 -19.22
N ALA A 155 -11.83 -2.51 -19.49
CA ALA A 155 -11.72 -3.33 -20.69
C ALA A 155 -12.74 -4.48 -20.68
N SER A 156 -12.96 -5.11 -19.52
CA SER A 156 -14.00 -6.12 -19.32
C SER A 156 -15.39 -5.55 -19.62
N LEU A 157 -15.71 -4.38 -19.06
CA LEU A 157 -16.96 -3.66 -19.34
C LEU A 157 -17.10 -3.28 -20.83
N ALA A 158 -16.00 -2.90 -21.47
CA ALA A 158 -15.96 -2.54 -22.90
C ALA A 158 -16.07 -3.75 -23.84
N GLY A 159 -15.99 -4.98 -23.31
CA GLY A 159 -15.91 -6.20 -24.13
C GLY A 159 -14.59 -6.35 -24.89
N LEU A 160 -13.51 -5.72 -24.40
CA LEU A 160 -12.18 -5.74 -25.02
C LEU A 160 -11.25 -6.69 -24.25
N PRO A 161 -10.52 -7.60 -24.93
CA PRO A 161 -9.45 -8.35 -24.30
C PRO A 161 -8.40 -7.41 -23.67
N CYS A 162 -7.99 -7.67 -22.43
CA CYS A 162 -6.98 -6.88 -21.73
C CYS A 162 -5.72 -7.71 -21.52
N TYR A 163 -4.58 -7.23 -22.01
CA TYR A 163 -3.26 -7.82 -21.82
C TYR A 163 -2.46 -6.98 -20.84
N VAL A 164 -1.99 -7.59 -19.75
CA VAL A 164 -1.20 -6.91 -18.74
C VAL A 164 0.21 -7.48 -18.73
N LEU A 165 1.20 -6.68 -19.10
CA LEU A 165 2.60 -7.10 -19.11
C LEU A 165 3.26 -6.69 -17.80
N VAL A 166 3.90 -7.65 -17.12
CA VAL A 166 4.57 -7.43 -15.84
C VAL A 166 5.89 -8.19 -15.79
N PRO A 167 6.88 -7.76 -14.98
CA PRO A 167 8.05 -8.57 -14.69
C PRO A 167 7.70 -9.91 -14.03
N GLU A 168 8.51 -10.93 -14.29
CA GLU A 168 8.48 -12.20 -13.56
C GLU A 168 8.63 -11.98 -12.06
N GLY A 169 7.88 -12.75 -11.25
CA GLY A 169 7.90 -12.62 -9.79
C GLY A 169 7.01 -11.50 -9.23
N THR A 170 6.25 -10.80 -10.07
CA THR A 170 5.21 -9.87 -9.61
C THR A 170 4.21 -10.60 -8.72
N ALA A 171 4.03 -10.14 -7.48
CA ALA A 171 3.16 -10.79 -6.50
C ALA A 171 1.71 -10.93 -7.01
N ILE A 172 1.21 -12.16 -7.08
CA ILE A 172 -0.14 -12.48 -7.57
C ILE A 172 -1.22 -11.72 -6.80
N GLY A 173 -1.03 -11.52 -5.49
CA GLY A 173 -1.96 -10.74 -4.66
C GLY A 173 -2.22 -9.33 -5.17
N LYS A 174 -1.21 -8.65 -5.77
CA LYS A 174 -1.39 -7.33 -6.40
C LYS A 174 -2.12 -7.39 -7.74
N MET A 175 -2.04 -8.55 -8.41
CA MET A 175 -2.70 -8.81 -9.69
C MET A 175 -4.10 -9.41 -9.55
N ALA A 176 -4.52 -9.77 -8.34
CA ALA A 176 -5.78 -10.46 -8.07
C ALA A 176 -6.98 -9.77 -8.74
N GLN A 177 -7.15 -8.46 -8.55
CA GLN A 177 -8.25 -7.73 -9.19
C GLN A 177 -8.18 -7.77 -10.73
N ALA A 178 -7.01 -7.53 -11.32
CA ALA A 178 -6.88 -7.54 -12.78
C ALA A 178 -7.20 -8.93 -13.35
N LEU A 179 -6.71 -9.99 -12.73
CA LEU A 179 -7.03 -11.37 -13.08
C LEU A 179 -8.53 -11.67 -12.94
N SER A 180 -9.15 -11.23 -11.84
CA SER A 180 -10.60 -11.40 -11.61
C SER A 180 -11.45 -10.70 -12.65
N TYR A 181 -11.00 -9.56 -13.22
CA TYR A 181 -11.68 -8.89 -14.33
C TYR A 181 -11.40 -9.53 -15.70
N GLY A 182 -10.61 -10.60 -15.77
CA GLY A 182 -10.32 -11.34 -17.00
C GLY A 182 -9.08 -10.86 -17.75
N ALA A 183 -8.19 -10.11 -17.11
CA ALA A 183 -6.92 -9.73 -17.72
C ALA A 183 -6.03 -10.94 -18.00
N ARG A 184 -5.41 -10.94 -19.18
CA ARG A 184 -4.38 -11.89 -19.59
C ARG A 184 -3.03 -11.37 -19.15
N VAL A 185 -2.56 -11.81 -17.99
CA VAL A 185 -1.28 -11.38 -17.41
C VAL A 185 -0.13 -12.14 -18.07
N ILE A 186 0.80 -11.41 -18.68
CA ILE A 186 2.00 -11.93 -19.32
C ILE A 186 3.21 -11.54 -18.45
N GLN A 187 3.83 -12.55 -17.83
CA GLN A 187 5.07 -12.34 -17.06
C GLN A 187 6.27 -12.34 -18.01
N VAL A 188 7.02 -11.24 -18.00
CA VAL A 188 8.22 -11.00 -18.80
C VAL A 188 9.43 -11.31 -17.94
N ARG A 189 10.29 -12.21 -18.41
CA ARG A 189 11.60 -12.48 -17.80
C ARG A 189 12.54 -11.30 -18.06
N GLY A 190 12.39 -10.23 -17.28
CA GLY A 190 13.09 -8.98 -17.46
C GLY A 190 12.60 -7.92 -16.47
N THR A 191 12.95 -6.67 -16.75
CA THR A 191 12.64 -5.52 -15.90
C THR A 191 11.26 -4.93 -16.20
N TYR A 192 10.80 -3.98 -15.38
CA TYR A 192 9.59 -3.21 -15.69
C TYR A 192 9.73 -2.46 -17.03
N THR A 193 10.92 -1.92 -17.32
CA THR A 193 11.23 -1.26 -18.59
C THR A 193 11.04 -2.20 -19.78
N ASP A 194 11.45 -3.46 -19.64
CA ASP A 194 11.23 -4.47 -20.69
C ASP A 194 9.74 -4.75 -20.90
N ALA A 195 8.97 -4.90 -19.82
CA ALA A 195 7.52 -5.09 -19.90
C ALA A 195 6.81 -3.88 -20.54
N ALA A 196 7.22 -2.66 -20.21
CA ALA A 196 6.68 -1.42 -20.79
C ALA A 196 6.99 -1.31 -22.29
N ARG A 197 8.24 -1.59 -22.69
CA ARG A 197 8.65 -1.62 -24.10
C ARG A 197 7.84 -2.65 -24.88
N LEU A 198 7.71 -3.87 -24.35
CA LEU A 198 6.91 -4.92 -25.00
C LEU A 198 5.42 -4.56 -25.11
N ALA A 199 4.86 -3.83 -24.14
CA ALA A 199 3.48 -3.37 -24.20
C ALA A 199 3.28 -2.36 -25.35
N GLU A 200 4.22 -1.43 -25.53
CA GLU A 200 4.23 -0.48 -26.63
C GLU A 200 4.38 -1.18 -27.99
N GLU A 201 5.38 -2.06 -28.14
CA GLU A 201 5.59 -2.84 -29.37
C GLU A 201 4.36 -3.72 -29.71
N THR A 202 3.69 -4.27 -28.69
CA THR A 202 2.46 -5.05 -28.86
C THR A 202 1.31 -4.18 -29.37
N SER A 203 1.17 -2.96 -28.83
CA SER A 203 0.19 -1.99 -29.29
C SER A 203 0.36 -1.68 -30.78
N GLU A 204 1.58 -1.31 -31.16
CA GLU A 204 1.91 -0.93 -32.54
C GLU A 204 1.73 -2.10 -33.52
N ARG A 205 2.23 -3.29 -33.17
CA ARG A 205 2.20 -4.46 -34.07
C ARG A 205 0.80 -5.06 -34.25
N HIS A 206 -0.01 -5.07 -33.20
CA HIS A 206 -1.31 -5.75 -33.23
C HIS A 206 -2.51 -4.80 -33.33
N GLY A 207 -2.28 -3.48 -33.34
CA GLY A 207 -3.35 -2.48 -33.32
C GLY A 207 -4.16 -2.53 -32.03
N PHE A 208 -3.50 -2.84 -30.91
CA PHE A 208 -4.11 -2.79 -29.58
C PHE A 208 -4.01 -1.38 -29.02
N TYR A 209 -4.97 -0.97 -28.20
CA TYR A 209 -4.89 0.32 -27.51
C TYR A 209 -3.89 0.22 -26.35
N LEU A 210 -2.88 1.10 -26.33
CA LEU A 210 -1.93 1.20 -25.23
C LEU A 210 -2.50 2.10 -24.13
N ALA A 211 -2.97 1.49 -23.05
CA ALA A 211 -3.41 2.20 -21.86
C ALA A 211 -2.23 2.54 -20.95
N GLY A 212 -2.31 3.69 -20.26
CA GLY A 212 -1.29 4.10 -19.31
C GLY A 212 -1.36 5.58 -18.99
N ASP A 213 -0.29 6.09 -18.39
CA ASP A 213 -0.12 7.51 -18.04
C ASP A 213 0.18 8.37 -19.28
N TYR A 214 -0.76 8.38 -20.23
CA TYR A 214 -0.71 9.10 -21.50
C TYR A 214 -1.76 10.23 -21.57
N ALA A 215 -1.82 10.93 -22.70
CA ALA A 215 -2.58 12.17 -22.86
C ALA A 215 -4.06 12.07 -22.41
N PHE A 216 -4.77 11.01 -22.81
CA PHE A 216 -6.19 10.87 -22.51
C PHE A 216 -6.50 10.50 -21.05
N ARG A 217 -5.56 9.87 -20.35
CA ARG A 217 -5.73 9.53 -18.93
C ARG A 217 -5.81 10.79 -18.06
N VAL A 218 -5.04 11.81 -18.39
CA VAL A 218 -5.07 13.14 -17.73
C VAL A 218 -6.48 13.73 -17.81
N GLU A 219 -7.14 13.60 -18.95
CA GLU A 219 -8.46 14.20 -19.19
C GLU A 219 -9.58 13.59 -18.34
N GLY A 220 -9.48 12.30 -18.01
CA GLY A 220 -10.39 11.70 -17.05
C GLY A 220 -10.07 12.13 -15.62
N GLN A 221 -8.80 12.07 -15.25
CA GLN A 221 -8.34 12.37 -13.89
C GLN A 221 -8.59 13.83 -13.46
N LYS A 222 -8.60 14.79 -14.40
CA LYS A 222 -8.84 16.21 -14.08
C LYS A 222 -10.22 16.46 -13.46
N SER A 223 -11.18 15.55 -13.67
CA SER A 223 -12.50 15.60 -13.05
C SER A 223 -12.45 15.66 -11.52
N GLN A 224 -11.39 15.15 -10.88
CA GLN A 224 -11.18 15.33 -9.44
C GLN A 224 -11.19 16.81 -9.03
N ALA A 225 -10.57 17.69 -9.82
CA ALA A 225 -10.54 19.13 -9.52
C ALA A 225 -11.91 19.77 -9.68
N PHE A 226 -12.68 19.36 -10.69
CA PHE A 226 -14.06 19.80 -10.89
C PHE A 226 -14.95 19.43 -9.70
N GLU A 227 -14.85 18.18 -9.25
CA GLU A 227 -15.59 17.70 -8.09
C GLU A 227 -15.18 18.40 -6.81
N ILE A 228 -13.88 18.65 -6.59
CA ILE A 228 -13.41 19.40 -5.42
C ILE A 228 -14.02 20.80 -5.38
N ILE A 229 -14.02 21.53 -6.52
CA ILE A 229 -14.64 22.85 -6.60
C ILE A 229 -16.14 22.75 -6.31
N GLU A 230 -16.83 21.81 -6.95
CA GLU A 230 -18.27 21.65 -6.80
C GLU A 230 -18.69 21.28 -5.37
N GLN A 231 -17.97 20.36 -4.74
CA GLN A 231 -18.21 19.91 -3.37
C GLN A 231 -17.81 20.94 -2.30
N LEU A 232 -17.05 21.98 -2.69
CA LEU A 232 -16.73 23.15 -1.87
C LEU A 232 -17.57 24.36 -2.31
N ASP A 233 -18.82 24.12 -2.69
CA ASP A 233 -19.79 25.16 -3.07
C ASP A 233 -19.29 26.09 -4.18
N TRP A 234 -18.71 25.48 -5.22
CA TRP A 234 -18.13 26.18 -6.37
C TRP A 234 -16.94 27.07 -6.05
N GLN A 235 -16.21 26.77 -4.98
CA GLN A 235 -14.97 27.47 -4.62
C GLN A 235 -13.76 26.54 -4.72
N ALA A 236 -12.70 26.99 -5.38
CA ALA A 236 -11.42 26.30 -5.27
C ALA A 236 -10.86 26.39 -3.83
N PRO A 237 -10.20 25.34 -3.31
CA PRO A 237 -9.52 25.40 -2.03
C PRO A 237 -8.28 26.29 -2.11
N ALA A 238 -7.70 26.65 -0.96
CA ALA A 238 -6.44 27.41 -0.94
C ALA A 238 -5.25 26.52 -1.35
N VAL A 239 -5.29 25.25 -0.97
CA VAL A 239 -4.20 24.28 -1.14
C VAL A 239 -4.75 22.91 -1.51
N VAL A 240 -4.09 22.26 -2.46
CA VAL A 240 -4.32 20.85 -2.80
C VAL A 240 -3.02 20.08 -2.69
N ILE A 241 -3.02 19.03 -1.88
CA ILE A 241 -1.83 18.20 -1.62
C ILE A 241 -2.00 16.86 -2.35
N VAL A 242 -1.05 16.55 -3.23
CA VAL A 242 -1.13 15.44 -4.18
C VAL A 242 0.10 14.54 -4.06
N PRO A 243 -0.09 13.22 -3.82
CA PRO A 243 1.01 12.26 -3.90
C PRO A 243 1.41 12.04 -5.37
N MET A 244 2.71 11.98 -5.65
CA MET A 244 3.22 11.91 -7.02
C MET A 244 4.05 10.65 -7.27
N GLY A 245 3.60 9.81 -8.19
CA GLY A 245 4.44 8.82 -8.90
C GLY A 245 4.88 9.39 -10.25
N CYS A 246 4.19 8.98 -11.32
CA CYS A 246 4.45 9.44 -12.69
C CYS A 246 4.19 10.94 -12.96
N GLY A 247 3.60 11.68 -12.01
CA GLY A 247 3.24 13.10 -12.17
C GLY A 247 1.88 13.35 -12.86
N THR A 248 1.28 12.33 -13.47
CA THR A 248 0.03 12.44 -14.26
C THR A 248 -1.15 13.00 -13.46
N ASN A 249 -1.36 12.54 -12.22
CA ASN A 249 -2.47 13.04 -11.40
C ASN A 249 -2.31 14.51 -11.00
N MET A 250 -1.07 14.93 -10.70
CA MET A 250 -0.75 16.34 -10.43
C MET A 250 -1.05 17.21 -11.65
N ALA A 251 -0.60 16.78 -12.83
CA ALA A 251 -0.87 17.47 -14.08
C ALA A 251 -2.38 17.55 -14.39
N ALA A 252 -3.11 16.46 -14.12
CA ALA A 252 -4.55 16.38 -14.33
C ALA A 252 -5.32 17.33 -13.42
N LEU A 253 -5.06 17.30 -12.11
CA LEU A 253 -5.70 18.21 -11.15
C LEU A 253 -5.44 19.68 -11.52
N TRP A 254 -4.18 20.03 -11.81
CA TRP A 254 -3.84 21.40 -12.19
C TRP A 254 -4.55 21.84 -13.47
N LYS A 255 -4.62 20.97 -14.48
CA LYS A 255 -5.40 21.22 -15.70
C LYS A 255 -6.87 21.46 -15.39
N GLY A 256 -7.49 20.63 -14.54
CA GLY A 256 -8.90 20.79 -14.17
C GLY A 256 -9.17 22.11 -13.43
N PHE A 257 -8.31 22.51 -12.48
CA PHE A 257 -8.45 23.80 -11.81
C PHE A 257 -8.34 24.97 -12.80
N LYS A 258 -7.35 24.93 -13.72
CA LYS A 258 -7.19 25.95 -14.76
C LYS A 258 -8.39 26.05 -15.70
N GLU A 259 -8.95 24.92 -16.13
CA GLU A 259 -10.12 24.89 -17.02
C GLU A 259 -11.36 25.51 -16.37
N PHE A 260 -11.63 25.19 -15.10
CA PHE A 260 -12.75 25.80 -14.38
C PHE A 260 -12.53 27.28 -14.10
N TYR A 261 -11.28 27.71 -13.89
CA TYR A 261 -10.94 29.12 -13.77
C TYR A 261 -11.14 29.88 -15.09
N GLU A 262 -10.62 29.36 -16.20
CA GLU A 262 -10.73 29.96 -17.54
C GLU A 262 -12.19 30.06 -18.04
N LEU A 263 -13.03 29.13 -17.63
CA LEU A 263 -14.46 29.13 -17.94
C LEU A 263 -15.32 29.88 -16.91
N GLY A 264 -14.69 30.49 -15.90
CA GLY A 264 -15.37 31.34 -14.91
C GLY A 264 -16.30 30.57 -13.96
N PHE A 265 -15.94 29.34 -13.61
CA PHE A 265 -16.61 28.55 -12.56
C PHE A 265 -16.03 28.79 -11.16
N THR A 266 -14.77 29.20 -11.10
CA THR A 266 -14.06 29.64 -9.89
C THR A 266 -13.28 30.91 -10.23
N ASP A 267 -13.08 31.79 -9.25
CA ASP A 267 -12.35 33.05 -9.37
C ASP A 267 -10.90 32.96 -8.83
N ARG A 268 -10.50 31.78 -8.35
CA ARG A 268 -9.17 31.53 -7.80
C ARG A 268 -8.66 30.13 -8.17
N LEU A 269 -7.34 29.97 -8.09
CA LEU A 269 -6.61 28.72 -8.28
C LEU A 269 -5.94 28.29 -6.98
N PRO A 270 -5.89 26.98 -6.66
CA PRO A 270 -5.20 26.49 -5.49
C PRO A 270 -3.68 26.48 -5.70
N ARG A 271 -2.93 26.56 -4.60
CA ARG A 271 -1.51 26.17 -4.58
C ARG A 271 -1.41 24.65 -4.61
N MET A 272 -0.65 24.10 -5.56
CA MET A 272 -0.49 22.65 -5.71
C MET A 272 0.76 22.18 -4.97
N ILE A 273 0.58 21.32 -3.96
CA ILE A 273 1.69 20.73 -3.22
C ILE A 273 1.89 19.29 -3.67
N GLY A 274 3.05 19.01 -4.23
CA GLY A 274 3.43 17.68 -4.70
C GLY A 274 4.32 16.99 -3.69
N VAL A 275 4.06 15.71 -3.45
CA VAL A 275 4.78 14.96 -2.42
C VAL A 275 5.28 13.63 -2.96
N GLN A 276 6.53 13.30 -2.66
CA GLN A 276 7.15 12.03 -3.03
C GLN A 276 7.88 11.38 -1.85
N PRO A 277 7.96 10.04 -1.78
CA PRO A 277 8.81 9.36 -0.81
C PRO A 277 10.29 9.59 -1.12
N ASP A 278 11.13 9.66 -0.10
CA ASP A 278 12.58 9.90 -0.19
C ASP A 278 13.32 8.91 -1.11
N GLY A 279 12.95 7.64 -1.06
CA GLY A 279 13.52 6.61 -1.93
C GLY A 279 13.03 6.66 -3.39
N CYS A 280 12.14 7.58 -3.75
CA CYS A 280 11.71 7.83 -5.13
C CYS A 280 11.11 9.24 -5.32
N ALA A 281 11.96 10.28 -5.27
CA ALA A 281 11.55 11.69 -5.37
C ALA A 281 12.09 12.50 -6.59
N PRO A 282 12.11 11.97 -7.83
CA PRO A 282 12.75 12.64 -8.97
C PRO A 282 12.13 14.00 -9.32
N ILE A 283 10.80 14.15 -9.22
CA ILE A 283 10.08 15.39 -9.57
C ILE A 283 10.36 16.46 -8.52
N VAL A 284 10.28 16.08 -7.23
CA VAL A 284 10.54 17.03 -6.13
C VAL A 284 12.01 17.45 -6.12
N ALA A 285 12.94 16.52 -6.38
CA ALA A 285 14.36 16.85 -6.52
C ALA A 285 14.58 17.90 -7.64
N ALA A 286 14.00 17.68 -8.82
CA ALA A 286 14.08 18.65 -9.92
C ALA A 286 13.48 20.03 -9.55
N PHE A 287 12.35 20.04 -8.84
CA PHE A 287 11.74 21.28 -8.35
C PHE A 287 12.67 22.04 -7.39
N LEU A 288 13.23 21.36 -6.39
CA LEU A 288 14.12 21.97 -5.39
C LEU A 288 15.43 22.48 -5.99
N GLN A 289 15.93 21.83 -7.04
CA GLN A 289 17.14 22.22 -7.76
C GLN A 289 16.89 23.33 -8.80
N GLY A 290 15.62 23.71 -9.05
CA GLY A 290 15.29 24.63 -10.14
C GLY A 290 15.58 24.07 -11.54
N ALA A 291 15.69 22.74 -11.69
CA ALA A 291 16.05 22.09 -12.94
C ALA A 291 14.88 22.04 -13.93
N ASP A 292 15.14 22.18 -15.23
CA ASP A 292 14.11 22.07 -16.28
C ASP A 292 13.89 20.64 -16.79
N GLN A 293 14.61 19.69 -16.21
CA GLN A 293 14.53 18.26 -16.52
C GLN A 293 14.34 17.47 -15.24
N VAL A 294 13.64 16.34 -15.37
CA VAL A 294 13.48 15.38 -14.29
C VAL A 294 14.45 14.23 -14.56
N ALA A 295 15.47 14.10 -13.72
CA ALA A 295 16.42 12.99 -13.79
C ALA A 295 15.78 11.72 -13.22
N ALA A 296 15.95 10.59 -13.93
CA ALA A 296 15.42 9.32 -13.49
C ALA A 296 16.19 8.78 -12.26
N VAL A 297 15.47 8.08 -11.39
CA VAL A 297 16.04 7.27 -10.30
C VAL A 297 16.10 5.82 -10.76
N GLU A 298 17.29 5.23 -10.84
CA GLU A 298 17.46 3.88 -11.40
C GLU A 298 16.85 2.77 -10.53
N LYS A 299 16.95 2.88 -9.21
CA LYS A 299 16.50 1.86 -8.24
C LYS A 299 15.57 2.48 -7.20
N PRO A 300 14.34 2.88 -7.59
CA PRO A 300 13.39 3.44 -6.65
C PRO A 300 13.00 2.41 -5.60
N PHE A 301 13.01 2.78 -4.32
CA PHE A 301 12.68 1.89 -3.22
C PHE A 301 11.83 2.61 -2.17
N THR A 302 10.62 2.13 -1.92
CA THR A 302 9.69 2.69 -0.94
C THR A 302 8.58 1.68 -0.64
N VAL A 303 8.02 1.71 0.57
CA VAL A 303 6.79 0.99 0.92
C VAL A 303 5.60 1.43 0.07
N CYS A 304 5.63 2.66 -0.45
CA CYS A 304 4.59 3.25 -1.29
C CYS A 304 4.73 2.80 -2.74
N THR A 305 4.57 1.50 -3.00
CA THR A 305 4.82 0.90 -4.32
C THR A 305 3.99 1.51 -5.45
N ALA A 306 2.83 2.13 -5.16
CA ALA A 306 1.99 2.81 -6.14
C ALA A 306 2.60 4.11 -6.71
N VAL A 307 3.59 4.70 -6.04
CA VAL A 307 4.27 5.94 -6.46
C VAL A 307 5.78 5.74 -6.69
N ALA A 308 6.27 4.51 -6.65
CA ALA A 308 7.67 4.14 -6.92
C ALA A 308 8.01 4.20 -8.44
N ALA A 309 7.86 5.39 -9.03
CA ALA A 309 8.11 5.65 -10.45
C ALA A 309 9.42 6.41 -10.63
N GLY A 310 10.51 5.68 -10.87
CA GLY A 310 11.86 6.24 -11.01
C GLY A 310 12.04 7.15 -12.22
N ASP A 311 11.37 6.84 -13.34
CA ASP A 311 11.34 7.68 -14.55
C ASP A 311 9.88 8.15 -14.83
N PRO A 312 9.47 9.31 -14.27
CA PRO A 312 8.08 9.74 -14.31
C PRO A 312 7.70 10.30 -15.69
N VAL A 313 6.81 9.60 -16.40
CA VAL A 313 6.36 9.97 -17.76
C VAL A 313 5.87 11.42 -17.84
N ASP A 314 5.05 11.89 -16.90
CA ASP A 314 4.51 13.24 -16.85
C ASP A 314 5.24 14.14 -15.84
N GLY A 315 6.49 13.80 -15.48
CA GLY A 315 7.28 14.56 -14.51
C GLY A 315 7.43 16.04 -14.85
N LEU A 316 7.63 16.37 -16.14
CA LEU A 316 7.70 17.76 -16.61
C LEU A 316 6.36 18.51 -16.46
N LYS A 317 5.23 17.84 -16.66
CA LYS A 317 3.91 18.46 -16.46
C LYS A 317 3.62 18.71 -14.98
N ALA A 318 4.00 17.77 -14.12
CA ALA A 318 3.88 17.95 -12.68
C ALA A 318 4.79 19.08 -12.17
N LEU A 319 6.02 19.16 -12.67
CA LEU A 319 6.95 20.25 -12.36
C LEU A 319 6.38 21.62 -12.78
N ALA A 320 5.79 21.70 -13.97
CA ALA A 320 5.09 22.91 -14.42
C ALA A 320 3.91 23.27 -13.49
N ALA A 321 3.10 22.29 -13.07
CA ALA A 321 2.00 22.52 -12.13
C ALA A 321 2.47 23.07 -10.77
N LEU A 322 3.58 22.55 -10.23
CA LEU A 322 4.17 23.08 -8.98
C LEU A 322 4.60 24.55 -9.13
N ARG A 323 5.26 24.88 -10.24
CA ARG A 323 5.76 26.23 -10.52
C ARG A 323 4.63 27.23 -10.80
N GLU A 324 3.74 26.89 -11.73
CA GLU A 324 2.63 27.76 -12.17
C GLU A 324 1.63 28.05 -11.05
N SER A 325 1.40 27.09 -10.14
CA SER A 325 0.46 27.28 -9.02
C SER A 325 1.05 28.02 -7.82
N GLY A 326 2.34 28.38 -7.84
CA GLY A 326 3.04 28.93 -6.67
C GLY A 326 3.10 27.94 -5.50
N GLY A 327 3.09 26.65 -5.81
CA GLY A 327 3.12 25.55 -4.85
C GLY A 327 4.53 25.11 -4.43
N CYS A 328 4.66 23.88 -3.95
CA CYS A 328 5.96 23.32 -3.57
C CYS A 328 6.04 21.79 -3.64
N GLY A 329 7.26 21.28 -3.69
CA GLY A 329 7.57 19.86 -3.53
C GLY A 329 7.97 19.52 -2.10
N VAL A 330 7.51 18.38 -1.57
CA VAL A 330 7.89 17.84 -0.25
C VAL A 330 8.36 16.40 -0.41
N ILE A 331 9.40 16.03 0.33
CA ILE A 331 9.92 14.67 0.43
C ILE A 331 9.57 14.12 1.81
N LEU A 332 9.13 12.87 1.89
CA LEU A 332 8.81 12.19 3.14
C LEU A 332 9.45 10.81 3.23
N THR A 333 9.71 10.36 4.45
CA THR A 333 10.16 8.99 4.71
C THR A 333 8.97 8.02 4.73
N ASP A 334 9.22 6.74 4.42
CA ASP A 334 8.21 5.68 4.53
C ASP A 334 7.57 5.59 5.92
N ALA A 335 8.35 5.83 6.98
CA ALA A 335 7.86 5.79 8.34
C ALA A 335 6.83 6.88 8.64
N GLU A 336 7.06 8.11 8.15
CA GLU A 336 6.10 9.22 8.29
C GLU A 336 4.80 8.93 7.56
N ILE A 337 4.90 8.31 6.38
CA ILE A 337 3.74 7.96 5.57
C ILE A 337 2.89 6.89 6.25
N LEU A 338 3.51 5.83 6.77
CA LEU A 338 2.80 4.76 7.48
C LEU A 338 2.20 5.24 8.81
N GLU A 339 2.89 6.12 9.54
CA GLU A 339 2.32 6.75 10.74
C GLU A 339 1.07 7.58 10.40
N ALA A 340 1.15 8.39 9.33
CA ALA A 340 0.01 9.19 8.89
C ALA A 340 -1.16 8.34 8.39
N GLN A 341 -0.88 7.20 7.76
CA GLN A 341 -1.89 6.22 7.36
C GLN A 341 -2.70 5.74 8.57
N GLN A 342 -2.00 5.40 9.66
CA GLN A 342 -2.63 4.96 10.90
C GLN A 342 -3.41 6.09 11.58
N GLN A 343 -2.86 7.32 11.60
CA GLN A 343 -3.56 8.47 12.15
C GLN A 343 -4.87 8.76 11.40
N LEU A 344 -4.85 8.72 10.06
CA LEU A 344 -6.03 8.94 9.24
C LEU A 344 -7.10 7.86 9.52
N ALA A 345 -6.70 6.59 9.57
CA ALA A 345 -7.61 5.50 9.88
C ALA A 345 -8.21 5.62 11.30
N HIS A 346 -7.38 5.94 12.30
CA HIS A 346 -7.80 5.99 13.70
C HIS A 346 -8.66 7.23 14.04
N LEU A 347 -8.33 8.39 13.47
CA LEU A 347 -8.99 9.65 13.81
C LEU A 347 -10.22 9.91 12.94
N GLU A 348 -10.21 9.47 11.68
CA GLU A 348 -11.22 9.82 10.69
C GLU A 348 -11.94 8.59 10.09
N SER A 349 -11.57 7.38 10.49
CA SER A 349 -12.13 6.13 9.95
C SER A 349 -11.98 5.97 8.44
N ILE A 350 -10.93 6.59 7.88
CA ILE A 350 -10.60 6.53 6.45
C ILE A 350 -9.36 5.64 6.26
N PHE A 351 -9.55 4.43 5.74
CA PHE A 351 -8.46 3.48 5.50
C PHE A 351 -8.00 3.52 4.03
N VAL A 352 -6.78 4.00 3.82
CA VAL A 352 -6.18 4.25 2.50
C VAL A 352 -4.93 3.41 2.31
N GLU A 353 -4.51 3.19 1.06
CA GLU A 353 -3.18 2.64 0.77
C GLU A 353 -2.08 3.59 1.25
N PRO A 354 -0.81 3.15 1.44
CA PRO A 354 0.27 4.03 1.91
C PRO A 354 0.41 5.31 1.07
N ALA A 355 0.31 5.21 -0.26
CA ALA A 355 0.36 6.37 -1.14
C ALA A 355 -0.76 7.39 -0.90
N GLY A 356 -1.94 6.94 -0.46
CA GLY A 356 -3.06 7.82 -0.10
C GLY A 356 -2.86 8.56 1.22
N ALA A 357 -1.93 8.12 2.06
CA ALA A 357 -1.60 8.77 3.33
C ALA A 357 -0.49 9.83 3.21
N ILE A 358 0.25 9.84 2.09
CA ILE A 358 1.35 10.78 1.82
C ILE A 358 0.92 12.25 2.04
N PRO A 359 -0.23 12.74 1.55
CA PRO A 359 -0.65 14.11 1.81
C PRO A 359 -0.80 14.45 3.30
N ILE A 360 -1.29 13.50 4.10
CA ILE A 360 -1.49 13.69 5.54
C ILE A 360 -0.16 13.88 6.26
N ALA A 361 0.82 13.05 5.91
CA ALA A 361 2.16 13.09 6.50
C ALA A 361 2.87 14.44 6.27
N THR A 362 2.50 15.20 5.24
CA THR A 362 3.10 16.53 5.00
C THR A 362 2.54 17.66 5.84
N LEU A 363 1.33 17.52 6.39
CA LEU A 363 0.63 18.62 7.06
C LEU A 363 1.45 19.27 8.20
N PRO A 364 2.13 18.51 9.08
CA PRO A 364 2.95 19.11 10.14
C PRO A 364 4.08 19.99 9.59
N PHE A 365 4.78 19.52 8.54
CA PHE A 365 5.85 20.28 7.90
C PHE A 365 5.32 21.55 7.24
N LEU A 366 4.19 21.48 6.55
CA LEU A 366 3.62 22.62 5.84
C LEU A 366 3.14 23.73 6.79
N LEU A 367 2.61 23.37 7.96
CA LEU A 367 2.23 24.34 9.00
C LEU A 367 3.44 24.99 9.65
N THR A 368 4.40 24.17 10.09
CA THR A 368 5.60 24.66 10.79
C THR A 368 6.48 25.53 9.89
N SER A 369 6.53 25.23 8.59
CA SER A 369 7.22 26.07 7.59
C SER A 369 6.43 27.30 7.13
N GLY A 370 5.19 27.50 7.61
CA GLY A 370 4.32 28.61 7.21
C GLY A 370 3.83 28.54 5.76
N ARG A 371 3.99 27.39 5.09
CA ARG A 371 3.52 27.19 3.70
C ARG A 371 2.00 27.11 3.62
N ILE A 372 1.35 26.62 4.69
CA ILE A 372 -0.11 26.68 4.87
C ILE A 372 -0.45 27.40 6.17
N ARG A 373 -1.54 28.17 6.17
CA ARG A 373 -2.04 28.84 7.38
C ARG A 373 -3.13 28.01 8.07
N PRO A 374 -3.28 28.10 9.40
CA PRO A 374 -4.28 27.34 10.17
C PRO A 374 -5.73 27.48 9.67
N ASP A 375 -6.09 28.62 9.08
CA ASP A 375 -7.42 28.97 8.61
C ASP A 375 -7.67 28.64 7.13
N GLU A 376 -6.67 28.17 6.40
CA GLU A 376 -6.82 27.83 4.98
C GLU A 376 -7.63 26.55 4.76
N VAL A 377 -8.40 26.52 3.67
CA VAL A 377 -9.06 25.30 3.18
C VAL A 377 -8.02 24.45 2.46
N VAL A 378 -7.69 23.30 3.07
CA VAL A 378 -6.68 22.34 2.60
C VAL A 378 -7.37 21.06 2.16
N VAL A 379 -7.10 20.62 0.93
CA VAL A 379 -7.61 19.35 0.39
C VAL A 379 -6.44 18.38 0.17
N CYS A 380 -6.51 17.22 0.81
CA CYS A 380 -5.56 16.12 0.66
C CYS A 380 -6.15 15.01 -0.24
N LEU A 381 -5.38 14.54 -1.22
CA LEU A 381 -5.81 13.50 -2.16
C LEU A 381 -5.47 12.10 -1.64
N ALA A 382 -6.48 11.36 -1.19
CA ALA A 382 -6.34 9.94 -0.85
C ALA A 382 -6.60 9.08 -2.10
N THR A 383 -5.54 8.62 -2.76
CA THR A 383 -5.60 8.05 -4.12
C THR A 383 -6.18 6.65 -4.22
N GLY A 384 -6.18 5.87 -3.14
CA GLY A 384 -6.55 4.47 -3.20
C GLY A 384 -6.97 3.90 -1.85
N ASN A 385 -7.79 2.85 -1.92
CA ASN A 385 -8.33 2.13 -0.77
C ASN A 385 -7.24 1.33 -0.05
N GLY A 386 -7.29 1.26 1.29
CA GLY A 386 -6.29 0.51 2.07
C GLY A 386 -6.25 -0.99 1.81
N LEU A 387 -7.34 -1.58 1.32
CA LEU A 387 -7.40 -2.99 0.94
C LEU A 387 -6.56 -3.33 -0.31
N LYS A 388 -6.00 -2.33 -0.99
CA LYS A 388 -5.11 -2.53 -2.15
C LYS A 388 -3.72 -2.99 -1.74
N ASP A 389 -3.27 -2.65 -0.54
CA ASP A 389 -1.98 -3.09 0.01
C ASP A 389 -2.06 -3.33 1.53
N PRO A 390 -2.82 -4.37 1.97
CA PRO A 390 -2.98 -4.66 3.39
C PRO A 390 -1.65 -5.05 4.05
N LYS A 391 -0.74 -5.71 3.31
CA LYS A 391 0.57 -6.09 3.80
C LYS A 391 1.39 -4.88 4.23
N ALA A 392 1.38 -3.79 3.45
CA ALA A 392 2.06 -2.56 3.84
C ALA A 392 1.47 -1.94 5.11
N ALA A 393 0.14 -1.92 5.25
CA ALA A 393 -0.53 -1.38 6.43
C ALA A 393 -0.22 -2.18 7.71
N LEU A 394 -0.09 -3.51 7.60
CA LEU A 394 0.20 -4.39 8.73
C LEU A 394 1.64 -4.25 9.26
N ARG A 395 2.59 -3.71 8.48
CA ARG A 395 4.00 -3.55 8.91
C ARG A 395 4.20 -2.68 10.15
N VAL A 396 3.27 -1.76 10.40
CA VAL A 396 3.32 -0.81 11.53
C VAL A 396 2.21 -1.04 12.54
N LEU A 397 1.51 -2.17 12.44
CA LEU A 397 0.50 -2.58 13.40
C LEU A 397 1.05 -3.71 14.28
N PRO A 398 0.78 -3.68 15.59
CA PRO A 398 1.11 -4.80 16.46
C PRO A 398 0.29 -6.02 16.01
N SER A 399 0.88 -7.20 16.13
CA SER A 399 0.11 -8.43 15.98
C SER A 399 -0.98 -8.48 17.07
N PRO A 400 -2.20 -8.93 16.74
CA PRO A 400 -3.24 -9.12 17.75
C PRO A 400 -2.74 -10.00 18.89
N ALA A 401 -3.09 -9.66 20.13
CA ALA A 401 -2.75 -10.49 21.27
C ALA A 401 -3.58 -11.77 21.26
N THR A 402 -2.91 -12.91 21.45
CA THR A 402 -3.56 -14.19 21.70
C THR A 402 -3.71 -14.37 23.21
N ILE A 403 -4.93 -14.60 23.67
CA ILE A 403 -5.25 -14.87 25.08
C ILE A 403 -5.91 -16.23 25.22
N GLU A 404 -5.80 -16.84 26.40
CA GLU A 404 -6.59 -18.02 26.72
C GLU A 404 -8.09 -17.70 26.77
N PRO A 405 -8.97 -18.69 26.52
CA PRO A 405 -10.41 -18.48 26.50
C PRO A 405 -11.01 -18.34 27.91
N THR A 406 -10.39 -17.53 28.78
CA THR A 406 -10.82 -17.27 30.16
C THR A 406 -11.03 -15.78 30.41
N MET A 407 -12.03 -15.45 31.22
CA MET A 407 -12.29 -14.05 31.59
C MET A 407 -11.14 -13.42 32.38
N ALA A 408 -10.36 -14.22 33.12
CA ALA A 408 -9.19 -13.72 33.85
C ALA A 408 -8.12 -13.14 32.90
N GLU A 409 -7.88 -13.78 31.76
CA GLU A 409 -6.94 -13.25 30.75
C GLU A 409 -7.53 -12.06 29.99
N VAL A 410 -8.85 -12.00 29.75
CA VAL A 410 -9.52 -10.80 29.22
C VAL A 410 -9.35 -9.62 30.18
N ASP A 411 -9.64 -9.81 31.47
CA ASP A 411 -9.53 -8.77 32.50
C ASP A 411 -8.09 -8.29 32.64
N LYS A 412 -7.11 -9.20 32.57
CA LYS A 412 -5.69 -8.88 32.56
C LYS A 412 -5.30 -8.07 31.33
N PHE A 413 -5.76 -8.46 30.14
CA PHE A 413 -5.51 -7.75 28.89
C PHE A 413 -6.03 -6.30 28.95
N LEU A 414 -7.24 -6.11 29.47
CA LEU A 414 -7.87 -4.79 29.65
C LEU A 414 -7.18 -3.97 30.74
N LYS A 415 -6.90 -4.56 31.91
CA LYS A 415 -6.29 -3.89 33.07
C LYS A 415 -4.86 -3.43 32.79
N LEU A 416 -4.08 -4.23 32.06
CA LEU A 416 -2.72 -3.88 31.64
C LEU A 416 -2.68 -3.02 30.37
N ARG A 417 -3.84 -2.75 29.76
CA ARG A 417 -3.99 -1.97 28.53
C ARG A 417 -3.10 -2.47 27.40
N LEU A 418 -3.03 -3.79 27.23
CA LEU A 418 -2.18 -4.40 26.20
C LEU A 418 -2.60 -4.02 24.77
N TYR A 419 -3.84 -3.55 24.59
CA TYR A 419 -4.35 -2.98 23.34
C TYR A 419 -3.75 -1.61 22.99
N GLU A 420 -3.10 -0.91 23.93
CA GLU A 420 -2.40 0.36 23.67
C GLU A 420 -0.97 0.17 23.15
N ILE A 421 -0.44 -1.06 23.21
CA ILE A 421 0.88 -1.39 22.65
C ILE A 421 0.85 -1.11 21.16
N ARG A 422 1.61 -0.12 20.70
CA ARG A 422 1.77 0.18 19.29
C ARG A 422 3.03 -0.50 18.77
N ALA A 423 2.97 -1.08 17.58
CA ALA A 423 4.18 -1.41 16.83
C ALA A 423 5.06 -0.17 16.71
N ALA A 424 6.33 -0.34 17.05
CA ALA A 424 7.38 0.62 16.81
C ALA A 424 7.32 0.93 15.31
N ALA A 425 6.95 2.17 14.98
CA ALA A 425 7.06 2.62 13.61
C ALA A 425 8.52 2.36 13.17
N ALA A 426 8.72 1.95 11.92
CA ALA A 426 10.04 1.71 11.32
C ALA A 426 10.98 2.95 11.34
N LYS A 427 10.55 4.03 12.01
CA LYS A 427 11.27 5.27 12.29
C LYS A 427 12.41 5.11 13.30
N ASP A 428 12.45 4.04 14.10
CA ASP A 428 13.60 3.79 15.01
C ASP A 428 14.64 2.87 14.37
N GLY A 429 15.10 3.24 13.17
CA GLY A 429 16.34 2.72 12.59
C GLY A 429 17.54 3.07 13.47
N GLY A 430 17.71 2.34 14.58
CA GLY A 430 18.91 2.38 15.42
C GLY A 430 18.88 3.36 16.59
N ARG A 431 17.73 3.89 17.06
CA ARG A 431 17.72 4.58 18.36
C ARG A 431 18.00 3.56 19.47
N SER A 432 19.24 3.54 19.93
CA SER A 432 19.68 2.76 21.08
C SER A 432 18.89 3.19 22.32
N ILE A 433 18.09 2.28 22.85
CA ILE A 433 17.39 2.43 24.12
C ILE A 433 18.31 1.98 25.26
N PHE A 434 18.89 0.79 25.12
CA PHE A 434 19.84 0.22 26.09
C PHE A 434 21.06 -0.36 25.38
N SER A 435 22.23 0.18 25.70
CA SER A 435 23.54 -0.38 25.34
C SER A 435 24.24 -1.10 26.50
N GLU A 436 23.74 -0.91 27.72
CA GLU A 436 24.21 -1.52 28.96
C GLU A 436 23.01 -2.06 29.75
N VAL A 437 23.25 -3.01 30.65
CA VAL A 437 22.18 -3.64 31.44
C VAL A 437 21.54 -2.59 32.35
N PRO A 438 20.28 -2.19 32.11
CA PRO A 438 19.62 -1.15 32.88
C PRO A 438 19.09 -1.68 34.22
N SER A 439 18.86 -0.79 35.18
CA SER A 439 18.11 -1.12 36.39
C SER A 439 16.64 -1.37 36.09
N GLN A 440 15.97 -2.17 36.93
CA GLN A 440 14.55 -2.49 36.77
C GLN A 440 13.65 -1.24 36.76
N GLN A 441 14.00 -0.24 37.57
CA GLN A 441 13.28 1.04 37.60
C GLN A 441 13.42 1.80 36.28
N LYS A 442 14.62 1.78 35.68
CA LYS A 442 14.88 2.41 34.39
C LYS A 442 14.16 1.71 33.24
N VAL A 443 14.08 0.38 33.28
CA VAL A 443 13.28 -0.40 32.32
C VAL A 443 11.80 -0.02 32.42
N ALA A 444 11.23 -0.01 33.62
CA ALA A 444 9.83 0.31 33.82
C ALA A 444 9.46 1.74 33.36
N GLU A 445 10.30 2.74 33.64
CA GLU A 445 10.10 4.10 33.15
C GLU A 445 10.19 4.20 31.62
N THR A 446 11.17 3.54 31.03
CA THR A 446 11.41 3.57 29.58
C THR A 446 10.27 2.88 28.83
N VAL A 447 9.78 1.74 29.32
CA VAL A 447 8.60 1.06 28.75
C VAL A 447 7.36 1.94 28.85
N ARG A 448 7.18 2.67 29.96
CA ARG A 448 6.07 3.61 30.09
C ARG A 448 6.18 4.79 29.12
N GLN A 449 7.37 5.36 28.95
CA GLN A 449 7.60 6.50 28.07
C GLN A 449 7.49 6.14 26.59
N GLU A 450 8.12 5.03 26.18
CA GLU A 450 8.26 4.66 24.77
C GLU A 450 7.08 3.83 24.25
N LEU A 451 6.46 3.00 25.11
CA LEU A 451 5.40 2.07 24.73
C LEU A 451 4.05 2.37 25.39
N GLY A 452 3.99 3.31 26.34
CA GLY A 452 2.75 3.68 27.05
C GLY A 452 2.28 2.66 28.09
N VAL A 453 3.01 1.55 28.29
CA VAL A 453 2.60 0.45 29.19
C VAL A 453 3.15 0.65 30.60
N LYS A 454 2.30 0.49 31.61
CA LYS A 454 2.73 0.48 33.02
C LYS A 454 2.95 -0.97 33.48
N LEU A 455 4.21 -1.37 33.62
CA LEU A 455 4.56 -2.70 34.12
C LEU A 455 4.33 -2.82 35.64
N THR A 456 3.89 -3.98 36.10
CA THR A 456 3.95 -4.36 37.52
C THR A 456 5.40 -4.69 37.91
N ALA A 457 5.69 -4.80 39.20
CA ALA A 457 7.04 -5.15 39.68
C ALA A 457 7.54 -6.48 39.09
N ASP A 458 6.67 -7.50 39.03
CA ASP A 458 6.97 -8.82 38.46
C ASP A 458 7.31 -8.74 36.96
N TYR A 459 6.47 -8.07 36.16
CA TYR A 459 6.75 -7.90 34.73
C TYR A 459 7.99 -7.05 34.48
N ALA A 460 8.20 -5.99 35.27
CA ALA A 460 9.42 -5.19 35.17
C ALA A 460 10.67 -6.05 35.43
N HIS A 461 10.63 -6.98 36.38
CA HIS A 461 11.72 -7.91 36.64
C HIS A 461 12.01 -8.80 35.42
N ARG A 462 10.97 -9.43 34.86
CA ARG A 462 11.09 -10.33 33.70
C ARG A 462 11.56 -9.62 32.42
N VAL A 463 11.04 -8.43 32.14
CA VAL A 463 11.51 -7.59 31.02
C VAL A 463 12.99 -7.22 31.24
N THR A 464 13.37 -6.84 32.46
CA THR A 464 14.77 -6.49 32.77
C THR A 464 15.70 -7.68 32.58
N ALA A 465 15.29 -8.88 32.97
CA ALA A 465 16.08 -10.11 32.78
C ALA A 465 16.34 -10.39 31.29
N LEU A 466 15.30 -10.32 30.44
CA LEU A 466 15.46 -10.51 28.99
C LEU A 466 16.30 -9.41 28.34
N VAL A 467 16.09 -8.15 28.70
CA VAL A 467 16.94 -7.03 28.25
C VAL A 467 18.40 -7.29 28.62
N ALA A 468 18.67 -7.73 29.85
CA ALA A 468 20.02 -8.06 30.30
C ALA A 468 20.65 -9.18 29.46
N ASP A 469 19.87 -10.18 29.09
CA ASP A 469 20.33 -11.33 28.31
C ASP A 469 20.74 -10.95 26.88
N PHE A 470 19.94 -10.11 26.22
CA PHE A 470 20.26 -9.57 24.88
C PHE A 470 21.48 -8.64 24.93
N VAL A 471 21.57 -7.75 25.92
CA VAL A 471 22.71 -6.83 26.06
C VAL A 471 24.01 -7.59 26.35
N LYS A 472 23.98 -8.62 27.21
CA LYS A 472 25.14 -9.49 27.49
C LYS A 472 25.65 -10.23 26.25
N LYS A 473 24.76 -10.54 25.29
CA LYS A 473 25.10 -11.12 23.99
C LYS A 473 25.60 -10.09 22.97
N GLY A 474 25.86 -8.85 23.40
CA GLY A 474 26.40 -7.77 22.57
C GLY A 474 25.35 -7.04 21.70
N LYS A 475 24.06 -7.30 21.92
CA LYS A 475 22.99 -6.64 21.16
C LYS A 475 22.59 -5.31 21.81
N VAL A 476 22.65 -4.23 21.04
CA VAL A 476 22.05 -2.95 21.42
C VAL A 476 20.53 -3.05 21.28
N ILE A 477 19.79 -2.70 22.35
CA ILE A 477 18.33 -2.78 22.37
C ILE A 477 17.74 -1.54 21.71
N THR A 478 17.02 -1.73 20.62
CA THR A 478 16.20 -0.69 19.98
C THR A 478 14.80 -0.62 20.59
N LYS A 479 13.99 0.38 20.20
CA LYS A 479 12.58 0.44 20.60
C LYS A 479 11.79 -0.80 20.15
N ALA A 480 12.06 -1.27 18.92
CA ALA A 480 11.42 -2.48 18.39
C ALA A 480 11.81 -3.73 19.21
N ASP A 481 13.08 -3.85 19.59
CA ASP A 481 13.54 -4.94 20.46
C ASP A 481 12.90 -4.87 21.85
N LEU A 482 12.84 -3.67 22.45
CA LEU A 482 12.19 -3.48 23.74
C LEU A 482 10.70 -3.83 23.68
N GLN A 483 10.00 -3.42 22.62
CA GLN A 483 8.62 -3.80 22.41
C GLN A 483 8.46 -5.32 22.30
N TYR A 484 9.28 -5.97 21.48
CA TYR A 484 9.27 -7.42 21.32
C TYR A 484 9.50 -8.14 22.65
N ILE A 485 10.47 -7.69 23.45
CA ILE A 485 10.74 -8.24 24.78
C ILE A 485 9.53 -8.07 25.70
N VAL A 486 8.94 -6.88 25.73
CA VAL A 486 7.76 -6.58 26.55
C VAL A 486 6.57 -7.43 26.12
N GLU A 487 6.30 -7.54 24.82
CA GLU A 487 5.26 -8.42 24.29
C GLU A 487 5.50 -9.88 24.66
N ASN A 488 6.72 -10.39 24.47
CA ASN A 488 7.06 -11.76 24.83
C ASN A 488 6.87 -12.01 26.32
N VAL A 489 7.27 -11.08 27.19
CA VAL A 489 7.11 -11.22 28.65
C VAL A 489 5.64 -11.17 29.07
N LEU A 490 4.84 -10.33 28.41
CA LEU A 490 3.41 -10.19 28.69
C LEU A 490 2.59 -11.37 28.13
N LYS A 491 3.01 -11.91 26.97
CA LYS A 491 2.47 -13.14 26.35
C LYS A 491 2.92 -14.39 27.10
N ALA A 492 4.12 -14.38 27.66
CA ALA A 492 4.67 -15.52 28.39
C ALA A 492 3.85 -15.75 29.67
N ARG A 493 3.14 -16.88 29.67
CA ARG A 493 2.36 -17.41 30.78
C ARG A 493 3.14 -17.34 32.10
N GLN A 494 2.42 -17.16 33.20
CA GLN A 494 2.99 -17.41 34.52
C GLN A 494 3.55 -18.83 34.55
N GLU A 495 4.77 -18.96 35.07
CA GLU A 495 5.60 -20.16 35.07
C GLU A 495 4.80 -21.43 35.41
N GLN A 496 4.38 -22.15 34.37
CA GLN A 496 4.32 -23.59 34.43
C GLN A 496 5.62 -24.08 33.83
N ARG A 497 6.37 -24.87 34.61
CA ARG A 497 7.58 -25.55 34.13
C ARG A 497 7.22 -26.24 32.80
N PRO A 498 7.93 -25.93 31.69
CA PRO A 498 7.63 -26.55 30.40
C PRO A 498 7.72 -28.07 30.57
N ILE A 499 6.68 -28.76 30.11
CA ILE A 499 6.64 -30.22 30.18
C ILE A 499 7.55 -30.82 29.11
N LEU A 500 7.78 -30.10 28.01
CA LEU A 500 8.59 -30.55 26.90
C LEU A 500 9.57 -29.45 26.51
N GLU A 501 10.86 -29.77 26.50
CA GLU A 501 11.97 -28.95 26.01
C GLU A 501 12.79 -29.74 25.00
N VAL A 502 13.33 -29.09 23.97
CA VAL A 502 14.22 -29.74 23.00
C VAL A 502 15.65 -29.32 23.34
N GLU A 503 16.49 -30.29 23.69
CA GLU A 503 17.91 -30.05 24.00
C GLU A 503 18.72 -29.93 22.71
N ASP A 504 18.49 -30.85 21.77
CA ASP A 504 19.18 -30.87 20.48
C ASP A 504 18.37 -31.69 19.45
N PHE A 505 18.67 -31.52 18.16
CA PHE A 505 18.17 -32.38 17.10
C PHE A 505 19.13 -32.46 15.92
N GLN A 506 19.13 -33.59 15.24
CA GLN A 506 19.95 -33.84 14.06
C GLN A 506 19.05 -34.28 12.91
N VAL A 507 19.22 -33.68 11.73
CA VAL A 507 18.48 -34.03 10.52
C VAL A 507 19.44 -34.47 9.44
N THR A 508 19.15 -35.62 8.84
CA THR A 508 19.90 -36.17 7.72
C THR A 508 18.99 -36.28 6.51
N THR A 509 19.37 -35.62 5.42
CA THR A 509 18.64 -35.66 4.14
C THR A 509 19.45 -36.40 3.09
N SER A 510 18.80 -37.17 2.22
CA SER A 510 19.46 -37.85 1.10
C SER A 510 18.75 -37.57 -0.23
N MET A 511 19.48 -37.56 -1.35
CA MET A 511 18.92 -37.21 -2.66
C MET A 511 17.89 -38.22 -3.21
N LYS A 512 17.82 -39.44 -2.64
CA LYS A 512 16.96 -40.54 -3.13
C LYS A 512 16.22 -41.30 -2.02
N GLY A 513 16.24 -40.81 -0.78
CA GLY A 513 15.63 -41.45 0.38
C GLY A 513 14.77 -40.49 1.22
N LYS A 514 14.00 -41.04 2.15
CA LYS A 514 13.25 -40.24 3.14
C LYS A 514 14.23 -39.48 4.04
N ALA A 515 13.84 -38.28 4.48
CA ALA A 515 14.62 -37.57 5.47
C ALA A 515 14.50 -38.31 6.82
N GLU A 516 15.59 -38.36 7.58
CA GLU A 516 15.62 -38.95 8.91
C GLU A 516 16.01 -37.87 9.92
N ALA A 517 15.33 -37.86 11.07
CA ALA A 517 15.65 -36.95 12.15
C ALA A 517 15.76 -37.71 13.47
N LYS A 518 16.70 -37.26 14.31
CA LYS A 518 16.84 -37.69 15.69
C LYS A 518 16.72 -36.47 16.59
N VAL A 519 15.94 -36.58 17.65
CA VAL A 519 15.68 -35.49 18.61
C VAL A 519 16.07 -35.94 20.01
N TRP A 520 16.60 -35.03 20.80
CA TRP A 520 16.86 -35.17 22.23
C TRP A 520 16.03 -34.13 22.95
N ILE A 521 15.11 -34.59 23.79
CA ILE A 521 14.16 -33.74 24.50
C ILE A 521 14.23 -34.00 25.99
N THR A 522 13.91 -33.00 26.79
CA THR A 522 13.59 -33.15 28.20
C THR A 522 12.06 -33.16 28.33
N PHE A 523 11.51 -34.23 28.87
CA PHE A 523 10.08 -34.37 29.12
C PHE A 523 9.81 -34.55 30.62
N ASP A 524 9.12 -33.59 31.25
CA ASP A 524 8.83 -33.58 32.70
C ASP A 524 10.10 -33.74 33.57
N GLY A 525 11.23 -33.21 33.10
CA GLY A 525 12.54 -33.33 33.73
C GLY A 525 13.33 -34.61 33.42
N GLU A 526 12.81 -35.51 32.58
CA GLU A 526 13.50 -36.74 32.15
C GLU A 526 13.97 -36.64 30.69
N GLN A 527 15.19 -37.10 30.41
CA GLN A 527 15.70 -37.12 29.04
C GLN A 527 15.06 -38.24 28.21
N VAL A 528 14.66 -37.90 27.00
CA VAL A 528 14.08 -38.81 26.00
C VAL A 528 14.72 -38.52 24.65
N SER A 529 15.08 -39.57 23.92
CA SER A 529 15.48 -39.43 22.52
C SER A 529 14.59 -40.28 21.63
N ALA A 530 14.24 -39.76 20.46
CA ALA A 530 13.54 -40.53 19.44
C ALA A 530 14.12 -40.23 18.06
N ALA A 531 13.91 -41.15 17.13
CA ALA A 531 14.23 -40.96 15.74
C ALA A 531 13.01 -41.32 14.88
N ALA A 532 12.82 -40.59 13.79
CA ALA A 532 11.76 -40.84 12.83
C ALA A 532 12.18 -40.46 11.42
N THR A 533 11.42 -40.95 10.44
CA THR A 533 11.57 -40.57 9.04
C THR A 533 10.39 -39.72 8.58
N GLY A 534 10.61 -38.92 7.55
CA GLY A 534 9.59 -38.05 6.97
C GLY A 534 9.76 -37.85 5.46
N VAL A 535 8.73 -37.31 4.82
CA VAL A 535 8.76 -36.95 3.39
C VAL A 535 9.62 -35.71 3.11
N GLY A 536 10.06 -35.02 4.16
CA GLY A 536 11.03 -33.92 4.13
C GLY A 536 11.68 -33.70 5.50
N PRO A 537 12.68 -32.82 5.61
CA PRO A 537 13.44 -32.61 6.85
C PRO A 537 12.57 -32.11 8.02
N VAL A 538 11.63 -31.21 7.74
CA VAL A 538 10.68 -30.69 8.75
C VAL A 538 9.75 -31.80 9.24
N ASP A 539 9.18 -32.57 8.32
CA ASP A 539 8.29 -33.69 8.63
C ASP A 539 8.99 -34.77 9.47
N ALA A 540 10.25 -35.08 9.13
CA ALA A 540 11.06 -36.04 9.89
C ALA A 540 11.26 -35.58 11.34
N VAL A 541 11.61 -34.30 11.56
CA VAL A 541 11.80 -33.74 12.91
C VAL A 541 10.50 -33.72 13.70
N VAL A 542 9.39 -33.28 13.09
CA VAL A 542 8.08 -33.24 13.76
C VAL A 542 7.62 -34.66 14.13
N ASN A 543 7.82 -35.66 13.27
CA ASN A 543 7.53 -37.06 13.58
C ASN A 543 8.40 -37.60 14.73
N ALA A 544 9.68 -37.23 14.77
CA ALA A 544 10.59 -37.62 15.83
C ALA A 544 10.18 -37.00 17.17
N LEU A 545 9.81 -35.71 17.18
CA LEU A 545 9.25 -35.04 18.37
C LEU A 545 7.94 -35.68 18.82
N LYS A 546 7.05 -36.03 17.90
CA LYS A 546 5.80 -36.74 18.20
C LYS A 546 6.07 -38.10 18.84
N THR A 547 6.99 -38.89 18.28
CA THR A 547 7.37 -40.20 18.83
C THR A 547 7.98 -40.06 20.23
N ALA A 548 8.87 -39.06 20.43
CA ALA A 548 9.45 -38.79 21.74
C ALA A 548 8.37 -38.44 22.78
N ALA A 549 7.43 -37.57 22.42
CA ALA A 549 6.33 -37.15 23.28
C ALA A 549 5.33 -38.29 23.58
N GLU A 550 4.99 -39.10 22.58
CA GLU A 550 4.08 -40.25 22.71
C GLU A 550 4.68 -41.40 23.53
N SER A 551 6.01 -41.59 23.50
CA SER A 551 6.69 -42.65 24.25
C SER A 551 6.45 -42.60 25.77
N ARG A 552 6.03 -41.43 26.29
CA ARG A 552 5.68 -41.24 27.70
C ARG A 552 4.17 -41.39 27.97
N GLY A 553 3.35 -41.60 26.95
CA GLY A 553 1.90 -41.88 27.05
C GLY A 553 1.07 -40.75 27.67
N LYS A 554 1.62 -39.55 27.75
CA LYS A 554 1.07 -38.47 28.57
C LYS A 554 0.06 -37.60 27.79
N LEU A 555 0.36 -37.15 26.56
CA LEU A 555 -0.54 -36.34 25.72
C LEU A 555 -0.66 -36.92 24.31
N PHE A 556 -1.88 -37.23 23.88
CA PHE A 556 -2.18 -37.58 22.48
C PHE A 556 -2.74 -36.37 21.75
N PHE A 557 -2.20 -36.08 20.56
CA PHE A 557 -2.63 -34.96 19.74
C PHE A 557 -2.49 -35.25 18.24
N ASP A 558 -3.33 -34.58 17.46
CA ASP A 558 -3.29 -34.52 16.01
C ASP A 558 -2.75 -33.15 15.56
N LEU A 559 -1.87 -33.17 14.56
CA LEU A 559 -1.49 -31.98 13.79
C LEU A 559 -2.56 -31.72 12.73
N VAL A 560 -3.36 -30.67 12.93
CA VAL A 560 -4.54 -30.36 12.09
C VAL A 560 -4.19 -29.40 10.95
N ASP A 561 -3.24 -28.51 11.17
CA ASP A 561 -2.78 -27.54 10.18
C ASP A 561 -1.30 -27.21 10.40
N PHE A 562 -0.60 -26.92 9.31
CA PHE A 562 0.82 -26.58 9.30
C PHE A 562 1.07 -25.57 8.17
N GLN A 563 1.40 -24.34 8.53
CA GLN A 563 1.63 -23.25 7.58
C GLN A 563 3.02 -22.67 7.79
N VAL A 564 3.69 -22.33 6.69
CA VAL A 564 5.00 -21.67 6.71
C VAL A 564 4.91 -20.41 5.87
N GLU A 565 5.24 -19.28 6.50
CA GLU A 565 5.32 -17.98 5.84
C GLU A 565 6.76 -17.44 5.86
N ILE A 566 7.17 -16.86 4.74
CA ILE A 566 8.47 -16.18 4.63
C ILE A 566 8.20 -14.69 4.79
N ASN A 567 8.61 -14.12 5.92
CA ASN A 567 8.23 -12.77 6.32
C ASN A 567 9.06 -11.67 5.63
N SER A 568 10.17 -12.01 4.96
CA SER A 568 11.08 -11.04 4.32
C SER A 568 11.75 -11.59 3.04
N PRO A 569 12.02 -10.76 2.01
CA PRO A 569 12.92 -11.13 0.92
C PRO A 569 14.41 -10.92 1.31
N GLY A 570 15.28 -11.87 0.97
CA GLY A 570 16.74 -11.78 1.20
C GLY A 570 17.34 -13.07 1.78
N THR A 571 18.67 -13.13 1.90
CA THR A 571 19.41 -14.25 2.51
C THR A 571 19.25 -14.33 4.04
N ASP A 572 18.78 -13.24 4.67
CA ASP A 572 18.51 -13.15 6.12
C ASP A 572 17.00 -13.24 6.44
N ALA A 573 16.21 -13.89 5.56
CA ALA A 573 14.77 -13.98 5.72
C ALA A 573 14.38 -14.82 6.93
N SER A 574 13.60 -14.23 7.86
CA SER A 574 12.96 -14.97 8.94
C SER A 574 11.79 -15.80 8.42
N VAL A 575 11.77 -17.08 8.74
CA VAL A 575 10.68 -18.00 8.49
C VAL A 575 9.80 -18.08 9.72
N GLU A 576 8.49 -18.00 9.52
CA GLU A 576 7.49 -18.21 10.56
C GLU A 576 6.70 -19.49 10.24
N THR A 577 6.67 -20.40 11.20
CA THR A 577 5.89 -21.63 11.12
C THR A 577 4.72 -21.54 12.09
N THR A 578 3.51 -21.75 11.60
CA THR A 578 2.28 -21.86 12.39
C THR A 578 1.81 -23.32 12.41
N ILE A 579 1.62 -23.87 13.60
CA ILE A 579 1.14 -25.23 13.82
C ILE A 579 -0.19 -25.19 14.55
N THR A 580 -1.19 -25.91 14.05
CA THR A 580 -2.41 -26.21 14.80
C THR A 580 -2.35 -27.63 15.35
N MET A 581 -2.44 -27.77 16.66
CA MET A 581 -2.57 -29.06 17.36
C MET A 581 -3.97 -29.24 17.94
N LYS A 582 -4.42 -30.48 18.02
CA LYS A 582 -5.71 -30.84 18.61
C LYS A 582 -5.59 -32.08 19.46
N ASP A 583 -6.08 -32.06 20.69
CA ASP A 583 -6.09 -33.25 21.55
C ASP A 583 -7.37 -34.10 21.39
N THR A 584 -7.40 -35.24 22.08
CA THR A 584 -8.54 -36.17 22.13
C THR A 584 -9.79 -35.59 22.79
N LYS A 585 -9.65 -34.53 23.60
CA LYS A 585 -10.76 -33.77 24.21
C LYS A 585 -11.26 -32.64 23.31
N ASN A 586 -10.77 -32.57 22.06
CA ASN A 586 -11.13 -31.56 21.06
C ASN A 586 -10.62 -30.15 21.41
N ASN A 587 -9.69 -30.01 22.36
CA ASN A 587 -8.97 -28.77 22.61
C ASN A 587 -8.06 -28.48 21.42
N ARG A 588 -8.13 -27.26 20.89
CA ARG A 588 -7.34 -26.84 19.73
C ARG A 588 -6.40 -25.71 20.11
N VAL A 589 -5.12 -25.90 19.83
CA VAL A 589 -4.06 -24.92 20.06
C VAL A 589 -3.45 -24.51 18.72
N VAL A 590 -3.19 -23.22 18.56
CA VAL A 590 -2.39 -22.69 17.46
C VAL A 590 -1.13 -22.12 18.08
N ALA A 591 0.03 -22.53 17.60
CA ALA A 591 1.33 -22.09 18.07
C ALA A 591 2.21 -21.66 16.90
N THR A 592 3.05 -20.68 17.16
CA THR A 592 3.90 -20.04 16.14
C THR A 592 5.35 -20.08 16.58
N GLY A 593 6.25 -20.44 15.67
CA GLY A 593 7.68 -20.42 15.88
C GLY A 593 8.37 -19.66 14.76
N THR A 594 9.37 -18.85 15.11
CA THR A 594 10.08 -18.00 14.14
C THR A 594 11.58 -18.29 14.21
N SER A 595 12.23 -18.43 13.06
CA SER A 595 13.68 -18.61 12.95
C SER A 595 14.16 -18.33 11.53
N PRO A 596 15.43 -17.95 11.30
CA PRO A 596 16.04 -17.98 9.96
C PRO A 596 16.06 -19.37 9.32
N ASP A 597 15.94 -20.42 10.14
CA ASP A 597 15.88 -21.82 9.71
C ASP A 597 14.46 -22.38 9.89
N ILE A 598 13.86 -22.86 8.80
CA ILE A 598 12.51 -23.43 8.78
C ILE A 598 12.33 -24.62 9.74
N ILE A 599 13.36 -25.45 9.94
CA ILE A 599 13.32 -26.60 10.84
C ILE A 599 13.25 -26.10 12.28
N VAL A 600 14.12 -25.16 12.64
CA VAL A 600 14.13 -24.55 13.98
C VAL A 600 12.82 -23.81 14.27
N ALA A 601 12.29 -23.06 13.29
CA ALA A 601 10.98 -22.40 13.41
C ALA A 601 9.87 -23.41 13.70
N SER A 602 9.91 -24.55 13.00
CA SER A 602 8.91 -25.63 13.16
C SER A 602 9.03 -26.35 14.49
N VAL A 603 10.26 -26.59 14.98
CA VAL A 603 10.51 -27.16 16.32
C VAL A 603 9.96 -26.23 17.39
N ASN A 604 10.27 -24.94 17.32
CA ASN A 604 9.77 -23.96 18.28
C ASN A 604 8.25 -23.89 18.30
N ALA A 605 7.60 -23.86 17.13
CA ALA A 605 6.15 -23.89 17.01
C ALA A 605 5.55 -25.16 17.63
N PHE A 606 6.21 -26.31 17.44
CA PHE A 606 5.77 -27.59 17.98
C PHE A 606 5.86 -27.61 19.51
N VAL A 607 7.01 -27.22 20.05
CA VAL A 607 7.26 -27.22 21.51
C VAL A 607 6.28 -26.31 22.23
N ASP A 608 6.06 -25.10 21.71
CA ASP A 608 5.09 -24.16 22.26
C ASP A 608 3.66 -24.73 22.21
N GLY A 609 3.25 -25.25 21.06
CA GLY A 609 1.94 -25.86 20.87
C GLY A 609 1.68 -27.04 21.80
N TYR A 610 2.66 -27.91 21.99
CA TYR A 610 2.54 -29.08 22.86
C TYR A 610 2.41 -28.67 24.33
N ASN A 611 3.24 -27.73 24.81
CA ASN A 611 3.18 -27.24 26.18
C ASN A 611 1.84 -26.54 26.49
N VAL A 612 1.33 -25.74 25.55
CA VAL A 612 0.01 -25.11 25.69
C VAL A 612 -1.10 -26.16 25.68
N LEU A 613 -1.05 -27.15 24.79
CA LEU A 613 -2.06 -28.21 24.75
C LEU A 613 -2.05 -29.08 26.01
N TRP A 614 -0.86 -29.37 26.54
CA TRP A 614 -0.68 -30.09 27.80
C TRP A 614 -1.34 -29.39 28.99
N SER A 615 -1.13 -28.08 29.11
CA SER A 615 -1.72 -27.29 30.19
C SER A 615 -3.25 -27.30 30.16
N ARG A 616 -3.86 -27.23 28.96
CA ARG A 616 -5.31 -27.21 28.76
C ARG A 616 -5.98 -28.54 29.06
N GLN A 617 -5.23 -29.64 29.18
CA GLN A 617 -5.78 -30.90 29.66
C GLN A 617 -5.89 -30.99 31.18
N LYS A 618 -5.11 -30.17 31.90
CA LYS A 618 -5.06 -30.13 33.37
C LYS A 618 -6.02 -29.13 33.98
N GLU A 619 -6.40 -28.10 33.24
CA GLU A 619 -7.56 -27.23 33.51
C GLU A 619 -8.87 -27.96 33.14
#